data_AF-A0A2G9RS38-F1
#
_entry.id   AF-A0A2G9RS38-F1
#
_cell.length_a   1.000
_cell.length_b   1.000
_cell.length_c   1.000
_cell.angle_alpha   90.00
_cell.angle_beta   90.00
_cell.angle_gamma   90.00
#
_symmetry.space_group_name_H-M   'P 1'
#
loop_
_entity.id
_entity.type
_entity.pdbx_description
1 polymer ?
#
loop_
_entity_poly.entity_id
_entity_poly.type
_entity_poly.pdbx_seq_one_letter_code
_entity_poly.pdbx_strand_id
1 'polypeptide(L)'
;MARTEHLISLVRPRTYLYTPSDPQHKDRRKRDQGWLEIAKELYPQWDIFSKKQADLKLKALQTRWRSANDSFNSHLKKERSMRSGSAAMSFTPYSYAKNLDFLRPILEMRSTDTCWDDEPAEEDSSAQTQEPTNPGSPNQQMAEIAGEE
;
A
#
# COMPACT_ATOMS: atom_id res chain seq x y z
N MET A 1 17.53 5.79 11.19
CA MET A 1 16.11 6.00 10.80
C MET A 1 16.10 6.82 9.51
N ALA A 2 15.82 6.22 8.34
CA ALA A 2 15.59 7.03 7.13
C ALA A 2 14.37 7.92 7.42
N ARG A 3 14.50 9.24 7.32
CA ARG A 3 13.46 10.20 7.72
C ARG A 3 12.42 10.29 6.60
N THR A 4 11.13 10.19 6.94
CA THR A 4 10.02 10.32 5.97
C THR A 4 10.11 11.65 5.20
N GLU A 5 10.62 12.70 5.82
CA GLU A 5 10.89 14.01 5.20
C GLU A 5 11.84 13.90 4.00
N HIS A 6 12.91 13.11 4.12
CA HIS A 6 13.87 12.90 3.04
C HIS A 6 13.24 12.10 1.89
N LEU A 7 12.41 11.11 2.19
CA LEU A 7 11.62 10.43 1.17
C LEU A 7 10.70 11.41 0.43
N ILE A 8 9.99 12.26 1.17
CA ILE A 8 9.07 13.25 0.58
C ILE A 8 9.83 14.23 -0.32
N SER A 9 11.01 14.71 0.10
CA SER A 9 11.80 15.64 -0.72
C SER A 9 12.29 15.00 -2.03
N LEU A 10 12.59 13.70 -2.03
CA LEU A 10 13.04 12.97 -3.21
C LEU A 10 11.90 12.60 -4.17
N VAL A 11 10.69 12.35 -3.64
CA VAL A 11 9.50 12.07 -4.45
C VAL A 11 8.93 13.35 -5.06
N ARG A 12 8.99 14.49 -4.35
CA ARG A 12 8.45 15.78 -4.80
C ARG A 12 8.80 16.16 -6.25
N PRO A 13 10.08 16.12 -6.70
CA PRO A 13 10.43 16.46 -8.08
C PRO A 13 10.00 15.40 -9.11
N ARG A 14 9.64 14.19 -8.69
CA ARG A 14 9.30 13.05 -9.56
C ARG A 14 7.78 12.90 -9.69
N THR A 15 7.14 13.85 -10.38
CA THR A 15 5.67 13.94 -10.56
C THR A 15 5.03 12.66 -11.09
N TYR A 16 5.72 11.94 -11.98
CA TYR A 16 5.28 10.67 -12.56
C TYR A 16 5.07 9.54 -11.53
N LEU A 17 5.57 9.68 -10.30
CA LEU A 17 5.34 8.71 -9.22
C LEU A 17 3.97 8.88 -8.54
N TYR A 18 3.38 10.07 -8.55
CA TYR A 18 2.17 10.38 -7.76
C TYR A 18 1.06 11.12 -8.52
N THR A 19 1.37 11.68 -9.69
CA THR A 19 0.44 12.49 -10.48
C THR A 19 -0.12 11.67 -11.64
N PRO A 20 -1.43 11.37 -11.69
CA PRO A 20 -2.04 10.63 -12.80
C PRO A 20 -2.08 11.45 -14.10
N SER A 21 -2.02 12.79 -13.99
CA SER A 21 -1.99 13.73 -15.12
C SER A 21 -0.64 13.72 -15.83
N ASP A 22 0.40 13.11 -15.25
CA ASP A 22 1.70 12.99 -15.89
C ASP A 22 1.64 11.87 -16.95
N PRO A 23 1.94 12.15 -18.23
CA PRO A 23 1.95 11.14 -19.29
C PRO A 23 2.85 9.94 -18.98
N GLN A 24 3.91 10.17 -18.18
CA GLN A 24 4.87 9.14 -17.80
C GLN A 24 4.39 8.28 -16.62
N HIS A 25 3.29 8.64 -15.97
CA HIS A 25 2.69 7.85 -14.89
C HIS A 25 2.21 6.47 -15.38
N LYS A 26 1.80 6.36 -16.65
CA LYS A 26 1.39 5.08 -17.25
C LYS A 26 2.57 4.14 -17.50
N ASP A 27 3.80 4.68 -17.58
CA ASP A 27 4.99 3.88 -17.81
C ASP A 27 5.46 3.23 -16.50
N ARG A 28 5.15 1.94 -16.36
CA ARG A 28 5.59 1.12 -15.22
C ARG A 28 7.11 1.11 -15.08
N ARG A 29 7.87 1.04 -16.18
CA ARG A 29 9.34 1.00 -16.13
C ARG A 29 9.90 2.32 -15.59
N LYS A 30 9.35 3.46 -16.00
CA LYS A 30 9.75 4.76 -15.44
C LYS A 30 9.46 4.88 -13.95
N ARG A 31 8.30 4.39 -13.49
CA ARG A 31 7.97 4.40 -12.07
C ARG A 31 8.92 3.51 -11.27
N ASP A 32 9.18 2.29 -11.75
CA ASP A 32 10.12 1.36 -11.12
C ASP A 32 11.54 1.97 -11.05
N GLN A 33 11.99 2.58 -12.14
CA GLN A 33 13.28 3.28 -12.20
C GLN A 33 13.33 4.47 -11.21
N GLY A 34 12.27 5.27 -11.13
CA GLY A 34 12.20 6.38 -10.19
C GLY A 34 12.27 5.91 -8.73
N TRP A 35 11.59 4.82 -8.39
CA TRP A 35 11.69 4.22 -7.06
C TRP A 35 13.08 3.68 -6.76
N LEU A 36 13.74 3.08 -7.75
CA LEU A 36 15.09 2.55 -7.62
C LEU A 36 16.12 3.67 -7.40
N GLU A 37 16.02 4.79 -8.11
CA GLU A 37 16.87 5.96 -7.89
C GLU A 37 16.70 6.54 -6.48
N ILE A 38 15.46 6.72 -6.03
CA ILE A 38 15.18 7.20 -4.67
C ILE A 38 15.77 6.22 -3.64
N ALA A 39 15.65 4.92 -3.87
CA ALA A 39 16.18 3.91 -2.96
C ALA A 39 17.71 3.95 -2.90
N LYS A 40 18.40 4.10 -4.04
CA LYS A 40 19.86 4.30 -4.09
C LYS A 40 20.30 5.56 -3.35
N GLU A 41 19.54 6.64 -3.48
CA GLU A 41 19.84 7.91 -2.82
C GLU A 41 19.59 7.85 -1.30
N LEU A 42 18.56 7.11 -0.86
CA LEU A 42 18.26 6.92 0.56
C LEU A 42 19.14 5.89 1.27
N TYR A 43 19.67 4.93 0.53
CA TYR A 43 20.51 3.87 1.07
C TYR A 43 21.86 3.89 0.35
N PRO A 44 22.86 4.65 0.86
CA PRO A 44 24.19 4.73 0.24
C PRO A 44 24.88 3.37 0.04
N GLN A 45 24.48 2.36 0.82
CA GLN A 45 24.96 0.98 0.76
C GLN A 45 24.12 0.08 -0.16
N TRP A 46 23.36 0.66 -1.10
CA TRP A 46 22.43 -0.06 -1.97
C TRP A 46 23.12 -1.20 -2.74
N ASP A 47 24.31 -0.96 -3.27
CA ASP A 47 25.06 -1.92 -4.07
C ASP A 47 25.56 -3.15 -3.27
N ILE A 48 25.54 -3.08 -1.94
CA ILE A 48 25.94 -4.18 -1.05
C ILE A 48 24.74 -5.08 -0.72
N PHE A 49 23.51 -4.60 -0.94
CA PHE A 49 22.32 -5.39 -0.64
C PHE A 49 22.13 -6.53 -1.65
N SER A 50 21.72 -7.68 -1.14
CA SER A 50 21.24 -8.75 -2.01
C SER A 50 19.95 -8.33 -2.71
N LYS A 51 19.63 -8.96 -3.85
CA LYS A 51 18.38 -8.70 -4.58
C LYS A 51 17.15 -8.74 -3.66
N LYS A 52 17.06 -9.77 -2.80
CA LYS A 52 15.96 -9.92 -1.83
C LYS A 52 15.89 -8.76 -0.84
N GLN A 53 17.04 -8.28 -0.35
CA GLN A 53 17.10 -7.14 0.57
C GLN A 53 16.71 -5.83 -0.14
N ALA A 54 17.21 -5.60 -1.35
CA ALA A 54 16.85 -4.45 -2.17
C ALA A 54 15.33 -4.41 -2.43
N ASP A 55 14.72 -5.54 -2.81
CA ASP A 55 13.28 -5.65 -3.04
C ASP A 55 12.46 -5.34 -1.78
N LEU A 56 12.88 -5.86 -0.62
CA LEU A 56 12.25 -5.57 0.67
C LEU A 56 12.32 -4.07 1.02
N LYS A 57 13.47 -3.43 0.78
CA LYS A 57 13.66 -2.00 1.01
C LYS A 57 12.80 -1.16 0.08
N LEU A 58 12.71 -1.53 -1.19
CA LEU A 58 11.88 -0.86 -2.18
C LEU A 58 10.39 -0.95 -1.81
N LYS A 59 9.91 -2.15 -1.44
CA LYS A 59 8.52 -2.34 -0.96
C LYS A 59 8.25 -1.52 0.30
N ALA A 60 9.15 -1.54 1.28
CA ALA A 60 9.00 -0.76 2.50
C ALA A 60 8.95 0.75 2.22
N LEU A 61 9.75 1.22 1.25
CA LEU A 61 9.79 2.60 0.82
C LEU A 61 8.46 3.05 0.20
N GLN A 62 7.94 2.25 -0.74
CA GLN A 62 6.66 2.49 -1.40
C GLN A 62 5.50 2.46 -0.40
N THR A 63 5.48 1.48 0.51
CA THR A 63 4.48 1.40 1.59
C THR A 63 4.53 2.64 2.48
N ARG A 64 5.72 3.10 2.87
CA ARG A 64 5.87 4.33 3.65
C ARG A 64 5.34 5.55 2.92
N TRP A 65 5.66 5.71 1.62
CA TRP A 65 5.12 6.80 0.81
C TRP A 65 3.59 6.74 0.74
N ARG A 66 3.02 5.56 0.49
CA ARG A 66 1.57 5.33 0.49
C ARG A 66 0.94 5.74 1.81
N SER A 67 1.46 5.26 2.95
CA SER A 67 0.94 5.62 4.28
C SER A 67 1.03 7.12 4.57
N ALA A 68 2.10 7.80 4.12
CA ALA A 68 2.24 9.25 4.29
C ALA A 68 1.21 10.02 3.45
N ASN A 69 0.99 9.59 2.20
CA ASN A 69 0.00 10.17 1.31
C ASN A 69 -1.43 9.97 1.85
N ASP A 70 -1.75 8.76 2.29
CA ASP A 70 -3.06 8.42 2.87
C ASP A 70 -3.34 9.21 4.17
N SER A 71 -2.34 9.31 5.05
CA SER A 71 -2.43 10.13 6.27
C SER A 71 -2.71 11.60 5.94
N PHE A 72 -2.05 12.14 4.91
CA PHE A 72 -2.26 13.51 4.46
C PHE A 72 -3.62 13.71 3.78
N ASN A 73 -4.08 12.75 2.97
CA ASN A 73 -5.42 12.78 2.37
C ASN A 73 -6.51 12.77 3.45
N SER A 74 -6.38 11.89 4.45
CA SER A 74 -7.27 11.83 5.61
C SER A 74 -7.27 13.14 6.40
N HIS A 75 -6.10 13.77 6.55
CA HIS A 75 -5.95 15.09 7.16
C HIS A 75 -6.69 16.18 6.37
N LEU A 76 -6.54 16.23 5.03
CA LEU A 76 -7.27 17.17 4.17
C LEU A 76 -8.78 16.97 4.22
N LYS A 77 -9.26 15.72 4.24
CA LYS A 77 -10.69 15.40 4.40
C LYS A 77 -11.25 15.94 5.72
N LYS A 78 -10.51 15.76 6.82
CA LYS A 78 -10.87 16.31 8.15
C LYS A 78 -10.88 17.84 8.13
N GLU A 79 -9.87 18.47 7.55
CA GLU A 79 -9.76 19.93 7.39
C GLU A 79 -11.00 20.50 6.68
N ARG A 80 -11.46 19.86 5.59
CA ARG A 80 -12.66 20.28 4.86
C ARG A 80 -13.96 20.09 5.66
N SER A 81 -14.11 18.95 6.32
CA SER A 81 -15.29 18.65 7.14
C SER A 81 -15.50 19.70 8.24
N MET A 82 -14.41 20.12 8.90
CA MET A 82 -14.48 21.17 9.95
C MET A 82 -14.79 22.56 9.38
N ARG A 83 -14.39 22.87 8.14
CA ARG A 83 -14.69 24.17 7.51
C ARG A 83 -16.19 24.32 7.20
N SER A 84 -16.89 23.22 6.96
CA SER A 84 -18.31 23.22 6.56
C SER A 84 -19.30 23.04 7.72
N GLY A 85 -18.84 22.74 8.94
CA GLY A 85 -19.72 22.47 10.09
C GLY A 85 -19.17 23.06 11.39
N SER A 86 -20.02 23.81 12.09
CA SER A 86 -19.73 24.53 13.32
C SER A 86 -19.23 23.60 14.44
N ALA A 87 -17.92 23.47 14.57
CA ALA A 87 -17.24 23.06 15.80
C ALA A 87 -15.82 23.62 15.77
N ALA A 88 -15.55 24.62 16.61
CA ALA A 88 -14.23 25.15 16.88
C ALA A 88 -13.40 24.12 17.67
N MET A 89 -13.12 22.97 17.06
CA MET A 89 -12.25 21.96 17.63
C MET A 89 -10.83 22.22 17.13
N SER A 90 -9.89 22.38 18.05
CA SER A 90 -8.48 22.58 17.73
C SER A 90 -7.96 21.38 16.93
N PHE A 91 -7.63 21.61 15.66
CA PHE A 91 -7.07 20.61 14.77
C PHE A 91 -5.56 20.61 14.85
N THR A 92 -4.97 19.49 15.26
CA THR A 92 -3.52 19.33 15.23
C THR A 92 -3.08 19.08 13.79
N PRO A 93 -2.27 19.97 13.19
CA PRO A 93 -1.79 19.77 11.84
C PRO A 93 -0.89 18.53 11.78
N TYR A 94 -1.04 17.72 10.73
CA TYR A 94 -0.20 16.56 10.50
C TYR A 94 1.27 16.98 10.42
N SER A 95 2.17 16.28 11.12
CA SER A 95 3.57 16.68 11.27
C SER A 95 4.31 16.88 9.95
N TYR A 96 3.90 16.17 8.89
CA TYR A 96 4.47 16.31 7.55
C TYR A 96 3.58 17.09 6.57
N ALA A 97 2.53 17.79 7.04
CA ALA A 97 1.61 18.55 6.21
C ALA A 97 2.33 19.55 5.31
N LYS A 98 3.28 20.31 5.87
CA LYS A 98 4.10 21.29 5.09
C LYS A 98 4.92 20.61 4.00
N ASN A 99 5.45 19.42 4.25
CA ASN A 99 6.25 18.68 3.28
C ASN A 99 5.39 18.08 2.17
N LEU A 100 4.15 17.70 2.47
CA LEU A 100 3.20 17.09 1.54
C LEU A 100 2.27 18.09 0.86
N ASP A 101 2.40 19.38 1.16
CA ASP A 101 1.50 20.43 0.65
C ASP A 101 1.46 20.50 -0.88
N PHE A 102 2.54 20.10 -1.57
CA PHE A 102 2.56 20.00 -3.04
C PHE A 102 1.56 18.97 -3.60
N LEU A 103 1.07 18.03 -2.79
CA LEU A 103 0.04 17.06 -3.18
C LEU A 103 -1.38 17.63 -3.04
N ARG A 104 -1.56 18.73 -2.29
CA ARG A 104 -2.85 19.34 -2.03
C ARG A 104 -3.68 19.59 -3.30
N PRO A 105 -3.16 20.23 -4.37
CA PRO A 105 -3.96 20.45 -5.59
C PRO A 105 -4.41 19.15 -6.26
N ILE A 106 -3.61 18.09 -6.17
CA ILE A 106 -3.91 16.78 -6.79
C ILE A 106 -4.98 16.03 -5.97
N LEU A 107 -4.87 16.05 -4.65
CA LEU A 107 -5.81 15.37 -3.74
C LEU A 107 -7.16 16.11 -3.64
N GLU A 108 -7.14 17.44 -3.78
CA GLU A 108 -8.35 18.26 -3.80
C GLU A 108 -9.21 18.02 -5.03
N MET A 109 -8.59 17.92 -6.21
CA MET A 109 -9.31 17.64 -7.45
C MET A 109 -9.94 16.23 -7.48
N ARG A 110 -9.33 15.26 -6.79
CA ARG A 110 -9.80 13.86 -6.74
C ARG A 110 -10.93 13.60 -5.74
N SER A 111 -11.30 14.58 -4.92
CA SER A 111 -12.24 14.32 -3.82
C SER A 111 -13.71 14.23 -4.23
N THR A 112 -14.04 14.42 -5.51
CA THR A 112 -15.37 14.16 -6.05
C THR A 112 -15.60 12.68 -6.41
N ASP A 113 -14.55 11.90 -6.60
CA ASP A 113 -14.67 10.51 -7.05
C ASP A 113 -13.55 9.70 -6.41
N THR A 114 -13.88 8.68 -5.60
CA THR A 114 -13.25 7.34 -5.66
C THR A 114 -13.52 6.48 -4.42
N CYS A 115 -14.39 5.49 -4.63
CA CYS A 115 -14.14 4.10 -4.23
C CYS A 115 -12.84 3.66 -4.93
N TRP A 116 -11.83 3.19 -4.19
CA TRP A 116 -10.67 2.52 -4.77
C TRP A 116 -10.79 1.02 -4.48
N ASP A 117 -10.90 0.27 -5.57
CA ASP A 117 -10.98 -1.17 -5.66
C ASP A 117 -9.75 -1.82 -5.00
N ASP A 118 -10.01 -2.78 -4.13
CA ASP A 118 -9.02 -3.66 -3.51
C ASP A 118 -8.55 -4.65 -4.59
N GLU A 119 -7.35 -4.46 -5.14
CA GLU A 119 -6.73 -5.45 -6.03
C GLU A 119 -6.19 -6.58 -5.13
N PRO A 120 -6.78 -7.80 -5.15
CA PRO A 120 -6.29 -8.90 -4.34
C PRO A 120 -4.94 -9.37 -4.89
N ALA A 121 -3.98 -9.50 -3.98
CA ALA A 121 -2.67 -10.07 -4.26
C ALA A 121 -2.80 -11.53 -4.71
N GLU A 122 -2.39 -11.80 -5.94
CA GLU A 122 -2.21 -13.15 -6.50
C GLU A 122 -1.28 -13.99 -5.60
N GLU A 123 -1.84 -15.07 -5.03
CA GLU A 123 -1.14 -16.05 -4.20
C GLU A 123 -0.53 -17.14 -5.10
N ASP A 124 0.79 -17.10 -5.25
CA ASP A 124 1.59 -18.15 -5.90
C ASP A 124 1.68 -19.37 -4.98
N SER A 125 0.74 -20.32 -5.14
CA SER A 125 0.80 -21.64 -4.52
C SER A 125 1.19 -22.69 -5.56
N SER A 126 2.49 -22.95 -5.64
CA SER A 126 3.07 -24.06 -6.40
C SER A 126 2.77 -25.40 -5.72
N ALA A 127 1.74 -26.11 -6.18
CA ALA A 127 1.45 -27.49 -5.76
C ALA A 127 2.08 -28.49 -6.75
N GLN A 128 3.16 -29.15 -6.31
CA GLN A 128 3.74 -30.31 -7.00
C GLN A 128 2.95 -31.58 -6.60
N THR A 129 2.43 -32.24 -7.63
CA THR A 129 1.76 -33.55 -7.68
C THR A 129 2.59 -34.65 -7.03
N GLN A 130 1.98 -35.67 -6.38
CA GLN A 130 1.97 -37.11 -6.76
C GLN A 130 0.94 -37.91 -5.89
N GLU A 131 0.08 -38.69 -6.56
CA GLU A 131 -0.86 -39.72 -6.04
C GLU A 131 -0.09 -41.04 -5.70
N PRO A 132 -0.69 -42.27 -5.59
CA PRO A 132 -2.09 -42.73 -5.48
C PRO A 132 -2.31 -43.90 -4.47
N THR A 133 -3.56 -44.23 -4.13
CA THR A 133 -4.15 -45.58 -4.35
C THR A 133 -5.52 -45.75 -3.69
N ASN A 134 -6.38 -46.34 -4.51
CA ASN A 134 -7.82 -46.55 -4.48
C ASN A 134 -8.23 -47.77 -3.60
N PRO A 135 -9.46 -48.31 -3.73
CA PRO A 135 -10.66 -48.14 -2.90
C PRO A 135 -10.97 -49.35 -1.98
N GLY A 136 -11.92 -49.19 -1.06
CA GLY A 136 -12.52 -50.34 -0.37
C GLY A 136 -13.62 -49.98 0.64
N SER A 137 -14.86 -49.85 0.17
CA SER A 137 -16.05 -50.22 0.95
C SER A 137 -16.02 -51.74 1.25
N PRO A 138 -16.93 -52.34 2.05
CA PRO A 138 -17.85 -51.84 3.09
C PRO A 138 -17.91 -52.76 4.36
N ASN A 139 -18.44 -52.28 5.50
CA ASN A 139 -19.31 -53.04 6.44
C ASN A 139 -19.57 -52.20 7.71
N GLN A 140 -20.82 -51.82 8.02
CA GLN A 140 -21.78 -52.55 8.86
C GLN A 140 -21.28 -52.90 10.27
N GLN A 141 -21.78 -52.18 11.29
CA GLN A 141 -22.68 -52.70 12.33
C GLN A 141 -22.75 -51.75 13.54
N MET A 142 -23.97 -51.67 14.11
CA MET A 142 -24.36 -51.57 15.54
C MET A 142 -23.83 -50.40 16.40
N ALA A 143 -24.57 -49.73 17.29
CA ALA A 143 -25.84 -49.95 17.99
C ALA A 143 -26.37 -48.55 18.40
N GLU A 144 -27.67 -48.24 18.23
CA GLU A 144 -28.71 -48.36 19.28
C GLU A 144 -28.37 -47.61 20.57
N ILE A 145 -28.99 -46.43 20.77
CA ILE A 145 -29.18 -45.84 22.10
C ILE A 145 -30.60 -45.28 22.23
N ALA A 146 -31.40 -46.06 22.95
CA ALA A 146 -32.37 -45.68 23.97
C ALA A 146 -33.35 -44.52 23.67
N GLY A 147 -34.57 -44.91 23.30
CA GLY A 147 -35.79 -44.32 23.84
C GLY A 147 -36.59 -45.43 24.51
N GLU A 148 -36.84 -45.31 25.81
CA GLU A 148 -37.94 -45.97 26.51
C GLU A 148 -38.48 -44.96 27.54
N GLU A 149 -39.73 -44.55 27.34
CA GLU A 149 -40.75 -44.85 28.35
C GLU A 149 -41.27 -46.26 28.11
#